data_AF-A0A7H1N0C9-F1
#
_entry.id   AF-A0A7H1N0C9-F1
#
_cell.length_a   1.000
_cell.length_b   1.000
_cell.length_c   1.000
_cell.angle_alpha   90.00
_cell.angle_beta   90.00
_cell.angle_gamma   90.00
#
_symmetry.space_group_name_H-M   'P 1'
#
loop_
_entity.id
_entity.type
_entity.pdbx_description
1 polymer ?
#
loop_
_entity_poly.entity_id
_entity_poly.type
_entity_poly.pdbx_seq_one_letter_code
_entity_poly.pdbx_strand_id
1 'polypeptide(L)'
;MQIASLLLYARKFPENLNGTDLVPFVLEKCGVKVKVFLFGARPDSVRQAAARLNSIEHVYICGYRDGYSCWSDVSEVINEINAAEPDIVLVALGNPVQELWIARYGSELVAPVIVGVGALFDFLSGNQKRAPLYMRRLRSEWLHRLICEPRRLWRRYTVDILQFGLTVLLKDNERMRDLELMLGRMTLEVEILREALELARANDTIALSRSFPGEMPR
;
A
#
# COMPACT_ATOMS: atom_id res chain seq x y z
N MET A 1 3.28 -10.40 -6.18
CA MET A 1 3.68 -9.78 -7.47
C MET A 1 4.26 -10.76 -8.47
N GLN A 2 5.36 -11.49 -8.20
CA GLN A 2 5.91 -12.45 -9.20
C GLN A 2 4.95 -13.58 -9.58
N ILE A 3 4.30 -14.21 -8.60
CA ILE A 3 3.35 -15.30 -8.85
C ILE A 3 2.21 -14.80 -9.75
N ALA A 4 1.59 -13.66 -9.40
CA ALA A 4 0.55 -13.05 -10.22
C ALA A 4 1.03 -12.71 -11.65
N SER A 5 2.24 -12.14 -11.81
CA SER A 5 2.78 -11.83 -13.14
C SER A 5 3.04 -13.07 -13.99
N LEU A 6 3.54 -14.14 -13.37
CA LEU A 6 3.75 -15.43 -14.03
C LEU A 6 2.41 -16.05 -14.45
N LEU A 7 1.42 -16.03 -13.55
CA LEU A 7 0.08 -16.56 -13.82
C LEU A 7 -0.66 -15.78 -14.90
N LEU A 8 -0.58 -14.45 -14.89
CA LEU A 8 -1.36 -13.59 -15.80
C LEU A 8 -0.66 -13.31 -17.13
N TYR A 9 0.67 -13.23 -17.14
CA TYR A 9 1.45 -12.76 -18.29
C TYR A 9 2.58 -13.69 -18.70
N ALA A 10 2.77 -14.83 -18.02
CA ALA A 10 3.89 -15.77 -18.25
C ALA A 10 5.28 -15.10 -18.23
N ARG A 11 5.41 -13.96 -17.54
CA ARG A 11 6.65 -13.18 -17.44
C ARG A 11 6.95 -12.81 -15.99
N LYS A 12 8.24 -12.70 -15.68
CA LYS A 12 8.71 -12.20 -14.38
C LYS A 12 9.00 -10.71 -14.49
N PHE A 13 8.72 -9.97 -13.42
CA PHE A 13 9.28 -8.64 -13.26
C PHE A 13 10.80 -8.74 -13.09
N PRO A 14 11.59 -8.03 -13.92
CA PRO A 14 13.05 -8.11 -13.88
C PRO A 14 13.56 -7.70 -12.49
N GLU A 15 12.97 -6.66 -11.92
CA GLU A 15 13.37 -6.12 -10.63
C GLU A 15 12.31 -6.33 -9.54
N ASN A 16 12.75 -6.21 -8.30
CA ASN A 16 11.87 -6.15 -7.14
C ASN A 16 11.68 -4.68 -6.77
N LEU A 17 10.64 -4.05 -7.32
CA LEU A 17 10.33 -2.64 -7.10
C LEU A 17 9.47 -2.46 -5.84
N ASN A 18 9.96 -2.92 -4.69
CA ASN A 18 9.27 -2.65 -3.44
C ASN A 18 9.34 -1.15 -3.13
N GLY A 19 8.20 -0.56 -2.79
CA GLY A 19 8.11 0.89 -2.51
C GLY A 19 9.09 1.37 -1.44
N THR A 20 9.48 0.49 -0.52
CA THR A 20 10.46 0.78 0.54
C THR A 20 11.90 0.92 0.06
N ASP A 21 12.24 0.38 -1.11
CA ASP A 21 13.54 0.61 -1.77
C ASP A 21 13.43 1.63 -2.91
N LEU A 22 12.27 1.66 -3.60
CA LEU A 22 12.06 2.54 -4.77
C LEU A 22 12.14 4.02 -4.41
N VAL A 23 11.44 4.47 -3.36
CA VAL A 23 11.37 5.90 -3.03
C VAL A 23 12.74 6.47 -2.66
N PRO A 24 13.50 5.87 -1.72
CA PRO A 24 14.87 6.33 -1.45
C PRO A 24 15.76 6.29 -2.70
N PHE A 25 15.68 5.25 -3.52
CA PHE A 25 16.48 5.15 -4.74
C PHE A 25 16.16 6.28 -5.74
N VAL A 26 14.88 6.56 -5.99
CA VAL A 26 14.46 7.65 -6.88
C VAL A 26 14.91 8.99 -6.32
N LEU A 27 14.72 9.21 -5.02
CA LEU A 27 15.19 10.42 -4.35
C LEU A 27 16.70 10.54 -4.36
N GLU A 28 17.49 9.47 -4.35
CA GLU A 28 18.96 9.53 -4.48
C GLU A 28 19.41 9.77 -5.93
N LYS A 29 18.63 9.33 -6.92
CA LYS A 29 19.01 9.34 -8.34
C LYS A 29 18.39 10.47 -9.17
N CYS A 30 17.41 11.21 -8.65
CA CYS A 30 16.71 12.22 -9.44
C CYS A 30 17.62 13.39 -9.87
N GLY A 31 18.70 13.69 -9.13
CA GLY A 31 19.71 14.68 -9.51
C GLY A 31 19.18 16.11 -9.62
N VAL A 32 17.96 16.36 -9.13
CA VAL A 32 17.29 17.66 -9.11
C VAL A 32 16.86 17.97 -7.69
N LYS A 33 16.91 19.25 -7.32
CA LYS A 33 16.43 19.68 -6.00
C LYS A 33 14.93 19.44 -5.90
N VAL A 34 14.51 18.73 -4.87
CA VAL A 34 13.10 18.43 -4.61
C VAL A 34 12.73 18.76 -3.17
N LYS A 35 11.58 19.43 -3.00
CA LYS A 35 10.92 19.63 -1.71
C LYS A 35 9.97 18.47 -1.44
N VAL A 36 10.17 17.79 -0.31
CA VAL A 36 9.38 16.62 0.05
C VAL A 36 8.67 16.86 1.38
N PHE A 37 7.37 16.61 1.41
CA PHE A 37 6.57 16.59 2.64
C PHE A 37 6.26 15.14 3.04
N LEU A 38 6.41 14.82 4.34
CA LEU A 38 6.12 13.49 4.87
C LEU A 38 4.84 13.52 5.71
N PHE A 39 3.82 12.78 5.30
CA PHE A 39 2.55 12.70 6.01
C PHE A 39 2.23 11.26 6.42
N GLY A 40 2.07 10.99 7.71
CA GLY A 40 1.67 9.67 8.22
C GLY A 40 2.67 9.07 9.22
N ALA A 41 2.51 7.76 9.48
CA ALA A 41 3.25 7.02 10.51
C ALA A 41 3.14 7.61 11.93
N ARG A 42 3.89 7.05 12.88
CA ARG A 42 3.97 7.57 14.25
C ARG A 42 4.86 8.82 14.30
N PRO A 43 4.64 9.73 15.28
CA PRO A 43 5.43 10.96 15.42
C PRO A 43 6.95 10.75 15.40
N ASP A 44 7.46 9.72 16.09
CA ASP A 44 8.90 9.43 16.09
C ASP A 44 9.38 8.83 14.76
N SER A 45 8.57 7.97 14.14
CA SER A 45 8.90 7.35 12.85
C SER A 45 9.01 8.40 11.74
N VAL A 46 8.04 9.31 11.63
CA VAL A 46 8.05 10.33 10.57
C VAL A 46 9.17 11.34 10.78
N ARG A 47 9.45 11.74 12.02
CA ARG A 47 10.57 12.63 12.36
C ARG A 47 11.92 12.04 12.00
N GLN A 48 12.16 10.77 12.33
CA GLN A 48 13.41 10.10 12.01
C GLN A 48 13.54 9.83 10.50
N ALA A 49 12.44 9.48 9.83
CA ALA A 49 12.41 9.34 8.38
C ALA A 49 12.73 10.68 7.67
N ALA A 50 12.17 11.79 8.15
CA ALA A 50 12.49 13.13 7.66
C ALA A 50 13.99 13.44 7.81
N ALA A 51 14.56 13.23 9.00
CA ALA A 51 15.99 13.44 9.22
C ALA A 51 16.87 12.60 8.28
N ARG A 52 16.49 11.35 8.03
CA ARG A 52 17.22 10.44 7.14
C ARG A 52 17.10 10.82 5.66
N LEU A 53 15.93 11.26 5.20
CA LEU A 53 15.78 11.67 3.80
C LEU A 53 16.42 13.03 3.54
N ASN A 54 16.46 13.92 4.54
CA ASN A 54 17.11 15.22 4.43
C ASN A 54 18.65 15.13 4.35
N SER A 55 19.26 13.96 4.58
CA SER A 55 20.69 13.77 4.38
C SER A 55 21.08 13.51 2.91
N ILE A 56 20.11 13.43 2.00
CA ILE A 56 20.34 13.28 0.57
C ILE A 56 20.57 14.68 -0.03
N GLU A 57 21.67 14.88 -0.78
CA GLU A 57 22.21 16.19 -1.21
C GLU A 57 21.18 17.13 -1.86
N HIS A 58 20.19 16.60 -2.57
CA HIS A 58 19.19 17.35 -3.33
C HIS A 58 17.75 17.15 -2.82
N VAL A 59 17.58 16.58 -1.63
CA VAL A 59 16.27 16.44 -0.97
C VAL A 59 16.16 17.45 0.16
N TYR A 60 15.13 18.29 0.10
CA TYR A 60 14.76 19.20 1.18
C TYR A 60 13.44 18.75 1.79
N ILE A 61 13.45 18.40 3.08
CA ILE A 61 12.20 18.10 3.78
C ILE A 61 11.54 19.41 4.20
N CYS A 62 10.49 19.81 3.49
CA CYS A 62 9.79 21.08 3.71
C CYS A 62 8.75 21.01 4.84
N GLY A 63 8.45 19.82 5.33
CA GLY A 63 7.57 19.61 6.47
C GLY A 63 7.29 18.13 6.73
N TYR A 64 6.76 17.83 7.91
CA TYR A 64 6.24 16.51 8.21
C TYR A 64 5.12 16.55 9.24
N ARG A 65 4.16 15.63 9.13
CA ARG A 65 3.03 15.47 10.06
C ARG A 65 2.75 13.99 10.30
N ASP A 66 2.44 13.60 11.54
CA ASP A 66 2.11 12.21 11.86
C ASP A 66 0.70 11.83 11.40
N GLY A 67 0.43 10.52 11.31
CA GLY A 67 -0.84 9.97 10.80
C GLY A 67 -1.88 9.63 11.86
N TYR A 68 -1.61 9.89 13.15
CA TYR A 68 -2.51 9.51 14.25
C TYR A 68 -3.21 10.72 14.86
N SER A 69 -2.53 11.87 14.92
CA SER A 69 -3.07 13.14 15.43
C SER A 69 -3.88 13.92 14.39
N CYS A 70 -3.85 13.51 13.13
CA CYS A 70 -4.30 14.29 11.97
C CYS A 70 -5.78 14.11 11.60
N TRP A 71 -6.52 13.24 12.29
CA TRP A 71 -7.91 12.90 11.92
C TRP A 71 -8.95 13.88 12.48
N SER A 72 -8.57 14.73 13.42
CA SER A 72 -9.49 15.71 14.03
C SER A 72 -9.86 16.85 13.08
N ASP A 73 -8.93 17.25 12.20
CA ASP A 73 -9.17 18.28 11.18
C ASP A 73 -8.33 18.01 9.92
N VAL A 74 -8.99 17.49 8.88
CA VAL A 74 -8.32 17.21 7.59
C VAL A 74 -7.93 18.49 6.86
N SER A 75 -8.69 19.59 7.05
CA SER A 75 -8.41 20.86 6.38
C SER A 75 -7.12 21.48 6.92
N GLU A 76 -6.86 21.35 8.23
CA GLU A 76 -5.61 21.76 8.84
C GLU A 76 -4.41 21.08 8.15
N VAL A 77 -4.49 19.75 7.95
CA VAL A 77 -3.43 18.96 7.31
C VAL A 77 -3.19 19.40 5.87
N ILE A 78 -4.26 19.58 5.09
CA ILE A 78 -4.18 20.03 3.69
C ILE A 78 -3.54 21.42 3.63
N ASN A 79 -3.97 22.35 4.49
CA ASN A 79 -3.41 23.70 4.56
C ASN A 79 -1.93 23.70 4.96
N GLU A 80 -1.54 22.86 5.93
CA GLU A 80 -0.14 22.70 6.34
C GLU A 80 0.74 22.18 5.20
N ILE A 81 0.28 21.13 4.49
CA ILE A 81 0.97 20.58 3.33
C ILE A 81 1.10 21.64 2.23
N ASN A 82 0.01 22.36 1.93
CA ASN A 82 -0.01 23.36 0.87
C ASN A 82 0.88 24.57 1.19
N ALA A 83 0.89 25.03 2.44
CA ALA A 83 1.74 26.12 2.89
C ALA A 83 3.24 25.78 2.79
N ALA A 84 3.61 24.50 2.84
CA ALA A 84 4.99 24.05 2.67
C ALA A 84 5.44 23.99 1.20
N GLU A 85 4.52 24.14 0.24
CA GLU A 85 4.75 24.08 -1.21
C GLU A 85 5.66 22.91 -1.66
N PRO A 86 5.32 21.64 -1.34
CA PRO A 86 6.13 20.50 -1.72
C PRO A 86 6.02 20.16 -3.20
N ASP A 87 7.10 19.64 -3.76
CA ASP A 87 7.09 18.97 -5.07
C ASP A 87 6.52 17.55 -4.96
N ILE A 88 6.75 16.90 -3.81
CA ILE A 88 6.34 15.52 -3.54
C ILE A 88 5.74 15.40 -2.14
N VAL A 89 4.58 14.75 -2.03
CA VAL A 89 3.97 14.34 -0.75
C VAL A 89 4.04 12.83 -0.62
N LEU A 90 4.76 12.35 0.41
CA LEU A 90 4.85 10.93 0.75
C LEU A 90 3.84 10.61 1.84
N VAL A 91 2.85 9.74 1.55
CA VAL A 91 1.75 9.40 2.45
C VAL A 91 1.92 8.00 3.05
N ALA A 92 2.04 7.91 4.37
CA ALA A 92 2.32 6.70 5.14
C ALA A 92 1.21 6.37 6.16
N LEU A 93 -0.06 6.45 5.74
CA LEU A 93 -1.22 6.13 6.59
C LEU A 93 -1.53 4.63 6.63
N GLY A 94 -0.84 3.83 5.81
CA GLY A 94 -1.10 2.41 5.67
C GLY A 94 -2.30 2.11 4.76
N ASN A 95 -2.36 0.87 4.28
CA ASN A 95 -3.44 0.42 3.41
C ASN A 95 -4.63 -0.09 4.24
N PRO A 96 -5.89 0.21 3.87
CA PRO A 96 -6.31 0.95 2.66
C PRO A 96 -6.43 2.48 2.84
N VAL A 97 -6.15 2.97 4.04
CA VAL A 97 -6.44 4.35 4.46
C VAL A 97 -5.71 5.39 3.59
N GLN A 98 -4.44 5.16 3.26
CA GLN A 98 -3.66 6.07 2.43
C GLN A 98 -4.25 6.22 1.02
N GLU A 99 -4.71 5.12 0.40
CA GLU A 99 -5.27 5.17 -0.95
C GLU A 99 -6.60 5.92 -0.95
N LEU A 100 -7.44 5.69 0.07
CA LEU A 100 -8.71 6.39 0.23
C LEU A 100 -8.52 7.88 0.52
N TRP A 101 -7.53 8.23 1.35
CA TRP A 101 -7.21 9.62 1.67
C TRP A 101 -6.71 10.36 0.43
N ILE A 102 -5.76 9.77 -0.33
CA ILE A 102 -5.24 10.36 -1.56
C ILE A 102 -6.34 10.50 -2.61
N ALA A 103 -7.18 9.47 -2.79
CA ALA A 103 -8.27 9.52 -3.76
C ALA A 103 -9.31 10.60 -3.42
N ARG A 104 -9.52 10.89 -2.14
CA ARG A 104 -10.49 11.88 -1.68
C ARG A 104 -9.94 13.31 -1.68
N TYR A 105 -8.73 13.50 -1.17
CA TYR A 105 -8.18 14.84 -0.88
C TYR A 105 -6.96 15.20 -1.73
N GLY A 106 -6.42 14.27 -2.51
CA GLY A 106 -5.19 14.51 -3.27
C GLY A 106 -5.33 15.64 -4.30
N SER A 107 -6.52 15.88 -4.84
CA SER A 107 -6.78 17.01 -5.75
C SER A 107 -6.78 18.38 -5.07
N GLU A 108 -6.83 18.42 -3.75
CA GLU A 108 -6.77 19.67 -2.97
C GLU A 108 -5.33 20.05 -2.60
N LEU A 109 -4.36 19.17 -2.85
CA LEU A 109 -2.95 19.44 -2.62
C LEU A 109 -2.33 20.19 -3.81
N VAL A 110 -1.50 21.19 -3.52
CA VAL A 110 -0.73 21.92 -4.55
C VAL A 110 0.41 21.08 -5.14
N ALA A 111 0.79 20.00 -4.46
CA ALA A 111 1.88 19.13 -4.85
C ALA A 111 1.53 18.34 -6.13
N PRO A 112 2.40 18.36 -7.16
CA PRO A 112 2.14 17.62 -8.40
C PRO A 112 2.28 16.10 -8.24
N VAL A 113 3.00 15.63 -7.22
CA VAL A 113 3.28 14.21 -7.00
C VAL A 113 2.87 13.80 -5.59
N ILE A 114 1.96 12.83 -5.49
CA ILE A 114 1.47 12.27 -4.22
C ILE A 114 1.63 10.76 -4.29
N VAL A 115 2.37 10.18 -3.34
CA VAL A 115 2.72 8.75 -3.36
C VAL A 115 2.40 8.10 -2.02
N GLY A 116 1.57 7.06 -2.05
CA GLY A 116 1.39 6.18 -0.91
C GLY A 116 2.63 5.31 -0.69
N VAL A 117 3.29 5.44 0.45
CA VAL A 117 4.56 4.73 0.76
C VAL A 117 4.42 3.65 1.82
N GLY A 118 3.23 3.48 2.41
CA GLY A 118 2.97 2.46 3.42
C GLY A 118 3.93 2.58 4.61
N ALA A 119 4.61 1.49 4.95
CA ALA A 119 5.51 1.41 6.11
C ALA A 119 6.91 1.99 5.88
N LEU A 120 7.15 2.76 4.80
CA LEU A 120 8.47 3.31 4.48
C LEU A 120 9.09 4.08 5.66
N PHE A 121 8.32 4.94 6.33
CA PHE A 121 8.86 5.75 7.43
C PHE A 121 9.29 4.90 8.62
N ASP A 122 8.57 3.82 8.94
CA ASP A 122 8.95 2.89 10.01
C ASP A 122 10.23 2.10 9.69
N PHE A 123 10.50 1.84 8.40
CA PHE A 123 11.77 1.24 7.97
C PHE A 123 12.91 2.24 7.97
N LEU A 124 12.67 3.49 7.55
CA LEU A 124 13.69 4.54 7.53
C LEU A 124 14.12 4.94 8.94
N SER A 125 13.17 5.00 9.88
CA SER A 125 13.44 5.25 11.30
C SER A 125 14.16 4.09 11.99
N GLY A 126 14.13 2.88 11.41
CA GLY A 126 14.71 1.68 12.02
C GLY A 126 13.82 1.05 13.10
N ASN A 127 12.61 1.60 13.32
CA ASN A 127 11.62 1.02 14.23
C ASN A 127 11.13 -0.35 13.75
N GLN A 128 11.03 -0.55 12.43
CA GLN A 128 10.73 -1.86 11.86
C GLN A 128 11.95 -2.46 11.18
N LYS A 129 12.32 -3.68 11.61
CA LYS A 129 13.40 -4.45 10.96
C LYS A 129 12.89 -5.11 9.69
N ARG A 130 13.61 -4.93 8.59
CA ARG A 130 13.37 -5.65 7.34
C ARG A 130 13.76 -7.11 7.44
N ALA A 131 13.18 -7.94 6.56
CA ALA A 131 13.62 -9.31 6.41
C ALA A 131 15.10 -9.34 5.98
N PRO A 132 15.86 -10.38 6.38
CA PRO A 132 17.23 -10.58 5.93
C PRO A 132 17.38 -10.52 4.41
N LEU A 133 18.56 -10.09 3.93
CA LEU A 133 18.81 -9.88 2.50
C LEU A 133 18.52 -11.13 1.64
N TYR A 134 18.81 -12.33 2.14
CA TYR A 134 18.52 -13.56 1.40
C TYR A 134 17.01 -13.76 1.19
N MET A 135 16.16 -13.48 2.20
CA MET A 135 14.70 -13.56 2.06
C MET A 135 14.16 -12.48 1.12
N ARG A 136 14.75 -11.28 1.15
CA ARG A 136 14.41 -10.19 0.21
C ARG A 136 14.75 -10.57 -1.23
N ARG A 137 15.92 -11.17 -1.47
CA ARG A 137 16.35 -11.68 -2.79
C ARG A 137 15.48 -12.82 -3.30
N LEU A 138 15.04 -13.70 -2.39
CA LEU A 138 14.06 -14.76 -2.68
C LEU A 138 12.62 -14.24 -2.81
N ARG A 139 12.40 -12.93 -2.66
CA ARG A 139 11.07 -12.27 -2.67
C ARG A 139 10.08 -12.87 -1.67
N SER A 140 10.60 -13.42 -0.56
CA SER A 140 9.85 -14.07 0.53
C SER A 140 9.74 -13.19 1.79
N GLU A 141 9.95 -11.88 1.66
CA GLU A 141 9.82 -10.92 2.77
C GLU A 141 8.41 -10.93 3.39
N TRP A 142 7.37 -11.26 2.61
CA TRP A 142 6.01 -11.44 3.12
C TRP A 142 5.94 -12.57 4.17
N LEU A 143 6.69 -13.67 3.98
CA LEU A 143 6.70 -14.79 4.92
C LEU A 143 7.38 -14.40 6.23
N HIS A 144 8.50 -13.67 6.14
CA HIS A 144 9.16 -13.10 7.33
C HIS A 144 8.17 -12.22 8.12
N ARG A 145 7.45 -11.33 7.43
CA ARG A 145 6.45 -10.47 8.10
C ARG A 145 5.32 -11.28 8.72
N LEU A 146 4.84 -12.32 8.05
CA LEU A 146 3.81 -13.21 8.60
C LEU A 146 4.28 -13.92 9.87
N ILE A 147 5.53 -14.38 9.90
CA ILE A 147 6.13 -15.02 11.08
C ILE A 147 6.27 -14.01 12.23
N CYS A 148 6.68 -12.78 11.95
CA CYS A 148 6.82 -11.74 12.96
C CYS A 148 5.48 -11.22 13.50
N GLU A 149 4.46 -11.14 12.64
CA GLU A 149 3.17 -10.51 12.97
C GLU A 149 1.97 -11.39 12.55
N PRO A 150 1.88 -12.65 13.00
CA PRO A 150 0.95 -13.64 12.46
C PRO A 150 -0.51 -13.23 12.71
N ARG A 151 -0.83 -12.75 13.92
CA ARG A 151 -2.20 -12.32 14.28
C ARG A 151 -2.71 -11.21 13.37
N ARG A 152 -1.84 -10.29 12.95
CA ARG A 152 -2.20 -9.14 12.11
C ARG A 152 -2.25 -9.49 10.62
N LEU A 153 -1.32 -10.33 10.14
CA LEU A 153 -1.14 -10.58 8.71
C LEU A 153 -1.76 -11.88 8.20
N TRP A 154 -2.14 -12.81 9.08
CA TRP A 154 -2.76 -14.08 8.70
C TRP A 154 -3.93 -13.88 7.75
N ARG A 155 -4.93 -13.10 8.17
CA ARG A 155 -6.14 -12.86 7.36
C ARG A 155 -5.78 -12.22 6.02
N ARG A 156 -4.88 -11.24 6.03
CA ARG A 156 -4.42 -10.55 4.82
C ARG A 156 -3.78 -11.50 3.81
N TYR A 157 -2.98 -12.46 4.26
CA TYR A 157 -2.24 -13.36 3.36
C TYR A 157 -2.96 -14.67 3.03
N THR A 158 -4.08 -14.94 3.69
CA THR A 158 -4.94 -16.09 3.42
C THR A 158 -6.21 -15.62 2.73
N VAL A 159 -7.15 -15.09 3.49
CA VAL A 159 -8.48 -14.71 3.03
C VAL A 159 -8.42 -13.60 1.98
N ASP A 160 -7.76 -12.48 2.27
CA ASP A 160 -7.87 -11.29 1.43
C ASP A 160 -7.14 -11.48 0.08
N ILE A 161 -5.98 -12.16 0.06
CA ILE A 161 -5.27 -12.51 -1.18
C ILE A 161 -6.09 -13.48 -2.03
N LEU A 162 -6.71 -14.49 -1.41
CA LEU A 162 -7.56 -15.44 -2.14
C LEU A 162 -8.79 -14.74 -2.72
N GLN A 163 -9.47 -13.92 -1.92
CA GLN A 163 -10.62 -13.14 -2.36
C GLN A 163 -10.22 -12.21 -3.53
N PHE A 164 -9.12 -11.47 -3.41
CA PHE A 164 -8.63 -10.61 -4.48
C PHE A 164 -8.30 -11.40 -5.75
N GLY A 165 -7.58 -12.53 -5.61
CA GLY A 165 -7.22 -13.39 -6.74
C GLY A 165 -8.45 -13.92 -7.47
N LEU A 166 -9.44 -14.42 -6.72
CA LEU A 166 -10.71 -14.85 -7.28
C LEU A 166 -11.41 -13.69 -7.97
N THR A 167 -11.58 -12.53 -7.33
CA THR A 167 -12.21 -11.37 -7.96
C THR A 167 -11.54 -10.96 -9.27
N VAL A 168 -10.20 -10.96 -9.33
CA VAL A 168 -9.46 -10.64 -10.57
C VAL A 168 -9.69 -11.69 -11.65
N LEU A 169 -9.65 -12.98 -11.31
CA LEU A 169 -9.89 -14.07 -12.26
C LEU A 169 -11.34 -14.11 -12.77
N LEU A 170 -12.30 -13.83 -11.88
CA LEU A 170 -13.74 -13.87 -12.16
C LEU A 170 -14.22 -12.63 -12.95
N LYS A 171 -13.47 -11.52 -12.92
CA LYS A 171 -13.80 -10.30 -13.65
C LYS A 171 -13.41 -10.36 -15.14
N ASP A 172 -12.60 -11.35 -15.52
CA ASP A 172 -12.16 -11.61 -16.88
C ASP A 172 -13.03 -12.73 -17.49
N ASN A 173 -14.17 -12.38 -18.10
CA ASN A 173 -15.21 -13.32 -18.54
C ASN A 173 -14.71 -14.46 -19.46
N GLU A 174 -13.63 -14.26 -20.22
CA GLU A 174 -13.09 -15.29 -21.11
C GLU A 174 -12.32 -16.38 -20.36
N ARG A 175 -11.56 -16.01 -19.32
CA ARG A 175 -10.80 -16.97 -18.50
C ARG A 175 -11.70 -17.82 -17.61
N MET A 176 -12.89 -17.31 -17.28
CA MET A 176 -13.92 -18.10 -16.59
C MET A 176 -14.38 -19.30 -17.42
N ARG A 177 -14.53 -19.14 -18.73
CA ARG A 177 -14.87 -20.28 -19.61
C ARG A 177 -13.74 -21.30 -19.68
N ASP A 178 -12.50 -20.84 -19.74
CA ASP A 178 -11.34 -21.74 -19.77
C ASP A 178 -11.15 -22.49 -18.43
N LEU A 179 -11.41 -21.82 -17.31
CA LEU A 179 -11.41 -22.43 -15.98
C LEU A 179 -12.61 -23.38 -15.80
N GLU A 180 -13.81 -23.04 -16.28
CA GLU A 180 -14.97 -23.94 -16.32
C GLU A 180 -14.71 -25.17 -17.19
N LEU A 181 -14.02 -25.01 -18.32
CA LEU A 181 -13.61 -26.12 -19.20
C LEU A 181 -12.52 -26.99 -18.56
N MET A 182 -11.55 -26.39 -17.85
CA MET A 182 -10.51 -27.12 -17.12
C MET A 182 -11.05 -27.82 -15.86
N LEU A 183 -11.97 -27.19 -15.14
CA LEU A 183 -12.55 -27.68 -13.88
C LEU A 183 -13.81 -28.53 -14.12
N GLY A 184 -14.31 -28.61 -15.35
CA GLY A 184 -15.43 -29.44 -15.81
C GLY A 184 -15.25 -30.96 -15.65
N ARG A 185 -14.28 -31.41 -14.85
CA ARG A 185 -14.13 -32.82 -14.40
C ARG A 185 -14.31 -33.04 -12.89
N MET A 186 -14.61 -32.01 -12.10
CA MET A 186 -14.86 -32.19 -10.65
C MET A 186 -16.07 -31.37 -10.20
N THR A 187 -17.25 -31.97 -10.30
CA THR A 187 -18.51 -31.42 -9.79
C THR A 187 -18.54 -31.52 -8.26
N LEU A 188 -18.35 -30.37 -7.58
CA LEU A 188 -18.89 -30.03 -6.23
C LEU A 188 -18.48 -28.60 -5.78
N GLU A 189 -17.41 -27.99 -6.34
CA GLU A 189 -16.92 -26.67 -5.89
C GLU A 189 -17.55 -25.45 -6.60
N VAL A 190 -18.29 -25.66 -7.70
CA VAL A 190 -18.90 -24.57 -8.48
C VAL A 190 -20.02 -23.86 -7.71
N GLU A 191 -20.73 -24.58 -6.84
CA GLU A 191 -21.79 -24.02 -5.99
C GLU A 191 -21.22 -22.98 -5.00
N ILE A 192 -20.09 -23.32 -4.35
CA ILE A 192 -19.41 -22.47 -3.36
C ILE A 192 -18.86 -21.21 -4.01
N LEU A 193 -18.30 -21.33 -5.22
CA LEU A 193 -17.78 -20.18 -5.97
C LEU A 193 -18.90 -19.25 -6.46
N ARG A 194 -20.06 -19.81 -6.85
CA ARG A 194 -21.25 -19.03 -7.21
C ARG A 194 -21.79 -18.25 -6.01
N GLU A 195 -21.88 -18.88 -4.86
CA GLU A 195 -22.39 -18.28 -3.62
C GLU A 195 -21.45 -17.17 -3.12
N ALA A 196 -20.13 -17.37 -3.20
CA ALA A 196 -19.14 -16.34 -2.90
C ALA A 196 -19.22 -15.13 -3.85
N LEU A 197 -19.57 -15.35 -5.11
CA LEU A 197 -19.76 -14.30 -6.14
C LEU A 197 -21.02 -13.47 -5.91
N GLU A 198 -22.13 -14.12 -5.55
CA GLU A 198 -23.39 -13.45 -5.18
C GLU A 198 -23.18 -12.56 -3.95
N LEU A 199 -22.45 -13.05 -2.94
CA LEU A 199 -22.09 -12.28 -1.75
C LEU A 199 -21.16 -11.09 -2.05
N ALA A 200 -20.23 -11.24 -3.00
CA ALA A 200 -19.36 -10.16 -3.42
C ALA A 200 -20.14 -9.05 -4.15
N ARG A 201 -21.09 -9.41 -5.03
CA ARG A 201 -21.94 -8.46 -5.76
C ARG A 201 -22.91 -7.70 -4.85
N ALA A 202 -23.41 -8.34 -3.79
CA ALA A 202 -24.30 -7.69 -2.83
C ALA A 202 -23.58 -6.66 -1.93
N ASN A 203 -22.26 -6.75 -1.78
CA ASN A 203 -21.47 -5.90 -0.87
C ASN A 203 -20.96 -4.58 -1.50
N ASP A 204 -21.07 -4.41 -2.81
CA ASP A 204 -20.63 -3.18 -3.51
C ASP A 204 -21.47 -1.94 -3.13
N THR A 205 -22.67 -2.12 -2.57
CA THR A 205 -23.55 -1.00 -2.16
C THR A 205 -23.35 -0.56 -0.71
N ILE A 206 -22.70 -1.35 0.15
CA ILE A 206 -22.63 -1.11 1.61
C ILE A 206 -21.22 -0.71 2.10
N ALA A 207 -20.16 -1.03 1.36
CA ALA A 207 -18.78 -0.86 1.84
C ALA A 207 -18.23 0.58 1.84
N LEU A 208 -18.78 1.49 1.01
CA LEU A 208 -18.24 2.84 0.87
C LEU A 208 -18.63 3.81 2.02
N SER A 209 -19.69 3.54 2.78
CA SER A 209 -20.14 4.41 3.89
C SER A 209 -19.51 4.06 5.25
N ARG A 210 -18.88 2.88 5.39
CA ARG A 210 -18.35 2.37 6.68
C ARG A 210 -16.83 2.46 6.83
N SER A 211 -16.12 2.94 5.82
CA SER A 211 -14.65 2.88 5.76
C SER A 211 -13.91 4.00 6.51
N PHE A 212 -14.63 4.89 7.19
CA PHE A 212 -14.05 5.85 8.15
C PHE A 212 -14.44 5.44 9.58
N PRO A 213 -13.67 4.56 10.25
CA PRO A 213 -13.83 4.37 11.68
C PRO A 213 -13.33 5.63 12.39
N GLY A 214 -14.23 6.31 13.11
CA GLY A 214 -13.92 7.48 13.94
C GLY A 214 -12.98 7.22 15.11
N GLU A 215 -12.53 5.98 15.32
CA GLU A 215 -11.50 5.62 16.29
C GLU A 215 -10.69 4.42 15.76
N MET A 216 -9.38 4.61 15.57
CA MET A 216 -8.43 3.51 15.39
C MET A 216 -7.86 3.11 16.76
N PRO A 217 -7.59 1.80 16.99
CA PRO A 217 -7.21 1.30 18.30
C PRO A 217 -5.83 1.84 18.73
N ARG A 218 -5.76 2.22 20.01
CA ARG A 218 -4.60 2.79 20.71
C ARG A 218 -3.33 1.95 20.58
#